data_AF-A0A916Y126-F1
#
_entry.id   AF-A0A916Y126-F1
#
_cell.length_a   1.000
_cell.length_b   1.000
_cell.length_c   1.000
_cell.angle_alpha   90.00
_cell.angle_beta   90.00
_cell.angle_gamma   90.00
#
_symmetry.space_group_name_H-M   'P 1'
#
loop_
_entity.id
_entity.type
_entity.pdbx_description
1 polymer ?
#
loop_
_entity_poly.entity_id
_entity_poly.type
_entity_poly.pdbx_seq_one_letter_code
_entity_poly.pdbx_strand_id
1 'polypeptide(L)'
;MAHTIRDDRIDSEELEGYLDDVRASIDQTRPRVRDRELELEAETLCRDNTTLFTLRYAAGEAVQELADTLDEWGGDLLASLQVRQKAAGGAAGFLARSEERSVLLSTINLVFVATSLGRADIATAVLSHPAVAAVPSRLFDALATAHGLARPVSESEVLVGAYDPWLAVASAPAERRQETFDAYVRGWRAHNENERFIDPVSEYFTGAWAFEAVILVQLWGLDDGLARDVPEYPVDLADFAQDAGVPRLSADTTLPGPWDEPAPPKVIEPQTAREPAAGEPTLVTLSALLAPVGGERLEATDVDALLDAAVVVGTVVTVDARALDPADTAALLQLACRDLGLPAPGRGPSRLPKDPAKALPKFDAWLAKVGVRLLSPAMDADDLAFFPVLAEDYETFGGHTVAGLRLRTMEQVADDES
;
A
#
# COMPACT_ATOMS: atom_id res chain seq x y z
N MET A 1 14.02 -27.05 -28.88
CA MET A 1 12.60 -27.41 -29.05
C MET A 1 11.83 -26.30 -28.37
N ALA A 2 10.89 -25.63 -29.04
CA ALA A 2 10.07 -24.63 -28.35
C ALA A 2 9.14 -25.39 -27.41
N HIS A 3 9.39 -25.29 -26.11
CA HIS A 3 8.45 -25.76 -25.10
C HIS A 3 7.40 -24.67 -24.98
N THR A 4 6.25 -24.80 -25.64
CA THR A 4 5.10 -23.95 -25.35
C THR A 4 4.25 -24.66 -24.31
N ILE A 5 4.07 -24.04 -23.14
CA ILE A 5 3.18 -24.57 -22.10
C ILE A 5 1.83 -23.89 -22.28
N ARG A 6 0.87 -24.60 -22.87
CA ARG A 6 -0.53 -24.19 -22.85
C ARG A 6 -1.12 -24.50 -21.48
N ASP A 7 -1.89 -23.58 -20.93
CA ASP A 7 -2.66 -23.87 -19.71
C ASP A 7 -3.89 -24.72 -20.05
N ASP A 8 -3.74 -26.04 -19.93
CA ASP A 8 -4.81 -27.01 -20.20
C ASP A 8 -6.00 -26.90 -19.23
N ARG A 9 -5.92 -26.06 -18.20
CA ARG A 9 -7.04 -25.77 -17.28
C ARG A 9 -8.05 -24.81 -17.89
N ILE A 10 -7.69 -24.15 -18.98
CA ILE A 10 -8.50 -23.13 -19.66
C ILE A 10 -9.14 -23.73 -20.91
N ASP A 11 -10.46 -23.55 -21.04
CA ASP A 11 -11.17 -23.92 -22.26
C ASP A 11 -10.69 -23.09 -23.46
N SER A 12 -10.34 -23.74 -24.57
CA SER A 12 -9.80 -23.04 -25.75
C SER A 12 -10.78 -22.06 -26.36
N GLU A 13 -12.06 -22.43 -26.43
CA GLU A 13 -13.07 -21.61 -27.11
C GLU A 13 -13.36 -20.37 -26.28
N GLU A 14 -13.41 -20.53 -24.95
CA GLU A 14 -13.51 -19.42 -24.02
C GLU A 14 -12.27 -18.49 -24.09
N LEU A 15 -11.06 -19.05 -24.13
CA LEU A 15 -9.81 -18.30 -24.24
C LEU A 15 -9.71 -17.51 -25.55
N GLU A 16 -10.07 -18.14 -26.68
CA GLU A 16 -10.10 -17.48 -27.98
C GLU A 16 -11.12 -16.33 -27.99
N GLY A 17 -12.29 -16.53 -27.38
CA GLY A 17 -13.29 -15.47 -27.19
C GLY A 17 -12.75 -14.27 -26.41
N TYR A 18 -12.10 -14.51 -25.26
CA TYR A 18 -11.49 -13.43 -24.47
C TYR A 18 -10.36 -12.73 -25.22
N LEU A 19 -9.52 -13.47 -25.95
CA LEU A 19 -8.45 -12.88 -26.76
C LEU A 19 -9.00 -11.92 -27.81
N ASP A 20 -10.08 -12.31 -28.50
CA ASP A 20 -10.70 -11.48 -29.54
C ASP A 20 -11.37 -10.24 -28.94
N ASP A 21 -12.06 -10.37 -27.80
CA ASP A 21 -12.68 -9.26 -27.09
C ASP A 21 -11.63 -8.24 -26.60
N VAL A 22 -10.53 -8.70 -26.00
CA VAL A 22 -9.46 -7.83 -25.50
C VAL A 22 -8.72 -7.16 -26.66
N ARG A 23 -8.46 -7.87 -27.76
CA ARG A 23 -7.87 -7.28 -28.98
C ARG A 23 -8.75 -6.18 -29.56
N ALA A 24 -10.06 -6.44 -29.68
CA ALA A 24 -11.02 -5.47 -30.19
C ALA A 24 -11.08 -4.22 -29.29
N SER A 25 -11.00 -4.40 -27.97
CA SER A 25 -10.91 -3.30 -27.01
C SER A 25 -9.65 -2.45 -27.23
N ILE A 26 -8.47 -3.07 -27.31
CA ILE A 26 -7.20 -2.38 -27.55
C ILE A 26 -7.25 -1.61 -28.89
N ASP A 27 -7.71 -2.24 -29.97
CA ASP A 27 -7.79 -1.60 -31.28
C ASP A 27 -8.73 -0.39 -31.29
N GLN A 28 -9.80 -0.44 -30.50
CA GLN A 28 -10.73 0.67 -30.33
C GLN A 28 -10.15 1.81 -29.49
N THR A 29 -9.46 1.48 -28.41
CA THR A 29 -8.99 2.41 -27.37
C THR A 29 -7.66 3.07 -27.75
N ARG A 30 -6.75 2.34 -28.40
CA ARG A 30 -5.42 2.80 -28.80
C ARG A 30 -5.41 4.14 -29.56
N PRO A 31 -6.16 4.33 -30.67
CA PRO A 31 -6.18 5.62 -31.37
C PRO A 31 -6.80 6.74 -30.51
N ARG A 32 -7.68 6.41 -29.56
CA ARG A 32 -8.26 7.41 -28.64
C ARG A 32 -7.25 7.92 -27.63
N VAL A 33 -6.36 7.06 -27.15
CA VAL A 33 -5.27 7.47 -26.26
C VAL A 33 -4.16 8.15 -27.04
N ARG A 34 -3.66 7.52 -28.11
CA ARG A 34 -2.51 8.03 -28.89
C ARG A 34 -2.81 9.32 -29.66
N ASP A 35 -3.98 9.42 -30.28
CA ASP A 35 -4.27 10.54 -31.19
C ASP A 35 -5.18 11.60 -30.57
N ARG A 36 -6.05 11.19 -29.62
CA ARG A 36 -7.06 12.08 -29.02
C ARG A 36 -6.79 12.41 -27.56
N GLU A 37 -5.74 11.83 -26.96
CA GLU A 37 -5.33 12.05 -25.57
C GLU A 37 -6.49 11.86 -24.58
N LEU A 38 -7.35 10.85 -24.79
CA LEU A 38 -8.47 10.58 -23.89
C LEU A 38 -8.00 9.92 -22.60
N GLU A 39 -7.99 10.68 -21.51
CA GLU A 39 -7.52 10.26 -20.19
C GLU A 39 -8.22 9.01 -19.65
N LEU A 40 -9.56 8.98 -19.71
CA LEU A 40 -10.37 7.86 -19.18
C LEU A 40 -10.08 6.52 -19.87
N GLU A 41 -9.52 6.56 -21.07
CA GLU A 41 -9.22 5.40 -21.91
C GLU A 41 -7.78 4.90 -21.70
N ALA A 42 -6.91 5.72 -21.11
CA ALA A 42 -5.50 5.39 -20.87
C ALA A 42 -5.33 4.23 -19.88
N GLU A 43 -6.10 4.23 -18.79
CA GLU A 43 -6.09 3.15 -17.80
C GLU A 43 -6.56 1.83 -18.41
N THR A 44 -7.67 1.87 -19.18
CA THR A 44 -8.22 0.72 -19.88
C THR A 44 -7.19 0.14 -20.85
N LEU A 45 -6.50 0.98 -21.62
CA LEU A 45 -5.47 0.52 -22.55
C LEU A 45 -4.30 -0.20 -21.85
N CYS A 46 -3.84 0.31 -20.71
CA CYS A 46 -2.77 -0.32 -19.92
C CYS A 46 -3.20 -1.69 -19.40
N ARG A 47 -4.39 -1.77 -18.81
CA ARG A 47 -4.97 -3.00 -18.29
C ARG A 47 -5.17 -4.04 -19.39
N ASP A 48 -5.75 -3.63 -20.51
CA ASP A 48 -6.08 -4.54 -21.60
C ASP A 48 -4.82 -5.09 -22.29
N ASN A 49 -3.77 -4.27 -22.48
CA ASN A 49 -2.48 -4.77 -22.98
C ASN A 49 -1.86 -5.82 -22.05
N THR A 50 -1.91 -5.57 -20.73
CA THR A 50 -1.44 -6.53 -19.72
C THR A 50 -2.22 -7.84 -19.82
N THR A 51 -3.55 -7.73 -19.91
CA THR A 51 -4.46 -8.87 -20.04
C THR A 51 -4.20 -9.65 -21.31
N LEU A 52 -4.03 -8.97 -22.44
CA LEU A 52 -3.74 -9.59 -23.73
C LEU A 52 -2.45 -10.42 -23.68
N PHE A 53 -1.38 -9.87 -23.08
CA PHE A 53 -0.12 -10.60 -22.94
C PHE A 53 -0.32 -11.89 -22.13
N THR A 54 -0.96 -11.79 -20.96
CA THR A 54 -1.24 -12.93 -20.07
C THR A 54 -2.09 -14.00 -20.76
N LEU A 55 -3.13 -13.61 -21.50
CA LEU A 55 -4.00 -14.54 -22.22
C LEU A 55 -3.26 -15.24 -23.38
N ARG A 56 -2.43 -14.51 -24.13
CA ARG A 56 -1.62 -15.08 -25.22
C ARG A 56 -0.58 -16.06 -24.69
N TYR A 57 0.06 -15.71 -23.57
CA TYR A 57 0.96 -16.62 -22.87
C TYR A 57 0.22 -17.88 -22.40
N ALA A 58 -0.95 -17.73 -21.77
CA ALA A 58 -1.77 -18.86 -21.33
C ALA A 58 -2.27 -19.76 -22.50
N ALA A 59 -2.48 -19.17 -23.68
CA ALA A 59 -2.81 -19.89 -24.91
C ALA A 59 -1.65 -20.74 -25.45
N GLY A 60 -0.45 -20.64 -24.85
CA GLY A 60 0.74 -21.35 -25.29
C GLY A 60 1.37 -20.73 -26.54
N GLU A 61 1.20 -19.43 -26.73
CA GLU A 61 1.88 -18.71 -27.79
C GLU A 61 3.41 -18.70 -27.57
N ALA A 62 4.19 -18.75 -28.65
CA ALA A 62 5.63 -18.83 -28.53
C ALA A 62 6.20 -17.56 -27.88
N VAL A 63 7.14 -17.72 -26.94
CA VAL A 63 7.79 -16.62 -26.21
C VAL A 63 8.40 -15.57 -27.16
N GLN A 64 8.91 -15.99 -28.32
CA GLN A 64 9.41 -15.09 -29.36
C GLN A 64 8.31 -14.21 -29.97
N GLU A 65 7.14 -14.79 -30.23
CA GLU A 65 5.99 -14.05 -30.79
C GLU A 65 5.43 -13.06 -29.76
N LEU A 66 5.48 -13.42 -28.47
CA LEU A 66 5.15 -12.52 -27.37
C LEU A 66 6.12 -11.33 -27.27
N ALA A 67 7.42 -11.55 -27.51
CA ALA A 67 8.42 -10.49 -27.51
C ALA A 67 8.17 -9.42 -28.58
N ASP A 68 7.63 -9.81 -29.73
CA ASP A 68 7.28 -8.89 -30.84
C ASP A 68 6.13 -7.94 -30.47
N THR A 69 5.35 -8.26 -29.44
CA THR A 69 4.22 -7.44 -28.97
C THR A 69 4.64 -6.29 -28.07
N LEU A 70 5.85 -6.38 -27.49
CA LEU A 70 6.28 -5.46 -26.45
C LEU A 70 6.48 -4.03 -26.98
N ASP A 71 6.82 -3.86 -28.26
CA ASP A 71 6.95 -2.53 -28.86
C ASP A 71 5.61 -1.77 -28.85
N GLU A 72 4.52 -2.46 -29.19
CA GLU A 72 3.19 -1.86 -29.15
C GLU A 72 2.75 -1.57 -27.72
N TRP A 73 2.93 -2.53 -26.80
CA TRP A 73 2.57 -2.36 -25.39
C TRP A 73 3.40 -1.24 -24.74
N GLY A 74 4.70 -1.19 -24.97
CA GLY A 74 5.57 -0.10 -24.51
C GLY A 74 5.15 1.26 -25.03
N GLY A 75 4.84 1.36 -26.32
CA GLY A 75 4.29 2.60 -26.90
C GLY A 75 2.95 3.00 -26.28
N ASP A 76 2.05 2.05 -26.05
CA ASP A 76 0.74 2.27 -25.44
C ASP A 76 0.85 2.72 -23.98
N LEU A 77 1.74 2.11 -23.19
CA LEU A 77 1.98 2.51 -21.81
C LEU A 77 2.58 3.91 -21.74
N LEU A 78 3.60 4.22 -22.54
CA LEU A 78 4.23 5.56 -22.53
C LEU A 78 3.24 6.66 -22.96
N ALA A 79 2.41 6.40 -23.97
CA ALA A 79 1.35 7.31 -24.36
C ALA A 79 0.33 7.52 -23.23
N SER A 80 -0.08 6.44 -22.56
CA SER A 80 -1.01 6.48 -21.43
C SER A 80 -0.45 7.27 -20.25
N LEU A 81 0.82 7.05 -19.89
CA LEU A 81 1.52 7.82 -18.85
C LEU A 81 1.59 9.31 -19.20
N GLN A 82 1.84 9.67 -20.45
CA GLN A 82 1.90 11.05 -20.90
C GLN A 82 0.54 11.75 -20.80
N VAL A 83 -0.54 11.09 -21.25
CA VAL A 83 -1.91 11.63 -21.19
C VAL A 83 -2.32 11.85 -19.73
N ARG A 84 -2.08 10.87 -18.86
CA ARG A 84 -2.39 10.95 -17.43
C ARG A 84 -1.56 12.01 -16.71
N GLN A 85 -0.27 12.11 -17.02
CA GLN A 85 0.58 13.17 -16.48
C GLN A 85 0.05 14.56 -16.83
N LYS A 86 -0.41 14.76 -18.08
CA LYS A 86 -1.01 16.02 -18.52
C LYS A 86 -2.30 16.34 -17.76
N ALA A 87 -3.18 15.35 -17.57
CA ALA A 87 -4.40 15.50 -16.78
C ALA A 87 -4.11 15.84 -15.31
N ALA A 88 -3.05 15.25 -14.74
CA ALA A 88 -2.54 15.57 -13.41
C ALA A 88 -1.80 16.92 -13.31
N GLY A 89 -1.91 17.79 -14.32
CA GLY A 89 -1.27 19.11 -14.32
C GLY A 89 0.26 19.07 -14.47
N GLY A 90 0.81 17.98 -15.02
CA GLY A 90 2.25 17.78 -15.20
C GLY A 90 2.97 17.16 -14.00
N ALA A 91 2.25 16.85 -12.91
CA ALA A 91 2.85 16.30 -11.69
C ALA A 91 3.50 14.93 -11.95
N ALA A 92 4.81 14.81 -11.70
CA ALA A 92 5.53 13.55 -11.90
C ALA A 92 5.07 12.45 -10.91
N GLY A 93 4.73 12.79 -9.66
CA GLY A 93 4.31 11.82 -8.66
C GLY A 93 2.86 11.31 -8.77
N PHE A 94 2.14 11.60 -9.86
CA PHE A 94 0.72 11.25 -9.96
C PHE A 94 0.49 9.73 -9.84
N LEU A 95 1.39 8.92 -10.41
CA LEU A 95 1.28 7.46 -10.47
C LEU A 95 1.34 6.80 -9.07
N ALA A 96 1.73 7.53 -8.03
CA ALA A 96 1.71 7.06 -6.64
C ALA A 96 0.33 7.15 -5.97
N ARG A 97 -0.68 7.73 -6.63
CA ARG A 97 -2.04 7.83 -6.09
C ARG A 97 -2.78 6.50 -6.19
N SER A 98 -3.70 6.25 -5.27
CA SER A 98 -4.52 5.02 -5.26
C SER A 98 -5.35 4.83 -6.53
N GLU A 99 -5.83 5.92 -7.12
CA GLU A 99 -6.60 5.92 -8.38
C GLU A 99 -5.80 5.50 -9.61
N GLU A 100 -4.45 5.51 -9.52
CA GLU A 100 -3.56 5.15 -10.62
C GLU A 100 -3.03 3.71 -10.52
N ARG A 101 -3.55 2.94 -9.57
CA ARG A 101 -3.04 1.63 -9.19
C ARG A 101 -3.01 0.65 -10.36
N SER A 102 -4.02 0.64 -11.23
CA SER A 102 -4.01 -0.22 -12.42
C SER A 102 -2.87 0.12 -13.37
N VAL A 103 -2.61 1.41 -13.62
CA VAL A 103 -1.51 1.88 -14.48
C VAL A 103 -0.15 1.53 -13.86
N LEU A 104 -0.02 1.69 -12.55
CA LEU A 104 1.18 1.33 -11.79
C LEU A 104 1.50 -0.17 -11.93
N LEU A 105 0.49 -1.03 -11.79
CA LEU A 105 0.66 -2.48 -11.92
C LEU A 105 0.98 -2.90 -13.36
N SER A 106 0.30 -2.34 -14.36
CA SER A 106 0.65 -2.55 -15.77
C SER A 106 2.08 -2.12 -16.10
N THR A 107 2.57 -1.06 -15.45
CA THR A 107 3.96 -0.60 -15.56
C THR A 107 4.93 -1.66 -15.04
N ILE A 108 4.67 -2.20 -13.84
CA ILE A 108 5.49 -3.26 -13.24
C ILE A 108 5.52 -4.50 -14.14
N ASN A 109 4.34 -4.94 -14.62
CA ASN A 109 4.21 -6.13 -15.45
C ASN A 109 4.99 -6.00 -16.75
N LEU A 110 4.89 -4.85 -17.42
CA LEU A 110 5.65 -4.61 -18.63
C LEU A 110 7.16 -4.59 -18.36
N VAL A 111 7.62 -3.95 -17.29
CA VAL A 111 9.06 -3.95 -16.95
C VAL A 111 9.54 -5.37 -16.68
N PHE A 112 8.75 -6.17 -15.98
CA PHE A 112 9.09 -7.55 -15.68
C PHE A 112 9.19 -8.42 -16.93
N VAL A 113 8.16 -8.39 -17.76
CA VAL A 113 8.09 -9.14 -19.02
C VAL A 113 9.17 -8.68 -20.00
N ALA A 114 9.35 -7.36 -20.17
CA ALA A 114 10.37 -6.81 -21.04
C ALA A 114 11.78 -7.21 -20.59
N THR A 115 12.05 -7.19 -19.28
CA THR A 115 13.31 -7.69 -18.73
C THR A 115 13.51 -9.17 -19.08
N SER A 116 12.47 -9.98 -18.87
CA SER A 116 12.53 -11.42 -19.11
C SER A 116 12.73 -11.80 -20.57
N LEU A 117 12.18 -11.00 -21.48
CA LEU A 117 12.30 -11.18 -22.92
C LEU A 117 13.54 -10.52 -23.53
N GLY A 118 14.47 -10.03 -22.70
CA GLY A 118 15.71 -9.38 -23.15
C GLY A 118 15.50 -8.01 -23.79
N ARG A 119 14.33 -7.38 -23.61
CA ARG A 119 13.97 -6.05 -24.10
C ARG A 119 14.34 -4.95 -23.08
N ALA A 120 15.63 -4.86 -22.77
CA ALA A 120 16.16 -3.86 -21.85
C ALA A 120 15.91 -2.41 -22.32
N ASP A 121 15.78 -2.20 -23.63
CA ASP A 121 15.40 -0.92 -24.24
C ASP A 121 14.01 -0.44 -23.78
N ILE A 122 13.03 -1.34 -23.73
CA ILE A 122 11.67 -1.04 -23.25
C ILE A 122 11.68 -0.84 -21.74
N ALA A 123 12.31 -1.75 -20.99
CA ALA A 123 12.39 -1.65 -19.53
C ALA A 123 13.02 -0.32 -19.08
N THR A 124 14.14 0.06 -19.71
CA THR A 124 14.83 1.32 -19.40
C THR A 124 14.02 2.55 -19.81
N ALA A 125 13.33 2.53 -20.95
CA ALA A 125 12.45 3.63 -21.38
C ALA A 125 11.32 3.87 -20.38
N VAL A 126 10.68 2.80 -19.90
CA VAL A 126 9.59 2.88 -18.90
C VAL A 126 10.12 3.35 -17.54
N LEU A 127 11.19 2.73 -17.04
CA LEU A 127 11.78 3.08 -15.73
C LEU A 127 12.33 4.51 -15.68
N SER A 128 12.76 5.05 -16.82
CA SER A 128 13.27 6.42 -16.94
C SER A 128 12.16 7.46 -17.13
N HIS A 129 10.91 7.05 -17.36
CA HIS A 129 9.81 7.98 -17.54
C HIS A 129 9.62 8.81 -16.25
N PRO A 130 9.49 10.15 -16.31
CA PRO A 130 9.41 10.99 -15.11
C PRO A 130 8.32 10.57 -14.13
N ALA A 131 7.18 10.11 -14.64
CA ALA A 131 6.08 9.63 -13.81
C ALA A 131 6.45 8.39 -12.98
N VAL A 132 7.19 7.45 -13.57
CA VAL A 132 7.62 6.19 -12.93
C VAL A 132 8.81 6.45 -11.99
N ALA A 133 9.74 7.31 -12.41
CA ALA A 133 10.90 7.74 -11.63
C ALA A 133 10.50 8.45 -10.32
N ALA A 134 9.35 9.13 -10.30
CA ALA A 134 8.84 9.85 -9.14
C ALA A 134 8.02 8.99 -8.16
N VAL A 135 7.69 7.74 -8.50
CA VAL A 135 6.94 6.85 -7.61
C VAL A 135 7.85 6.39 -6.46
N PRO A 136 7.47 6.55 -5.19
CA PRO A 136 8.21 5.95 -4.09
C PRO A 136 7.97 4.43 -4.08
N SER A 137 8.89 3.67 -4.70
CA SER A 137 8.81 2.22 -4.74
C SER A 137 10.19 1.59 -4.84
N ARG A 138 10.54 0.77 -3.84
CA ARG A 138 11.79 0.02 -3.80
C ARG A 138 11.87 -1.04 -4.89
N LEU A 139 10.73 -1.56 -5.36
CA LEU A 139 10.70 -2.42 -6.53
C LEU A 139 11.24 -1.70 -7.77
N PHE A 140 10.75 -0.49 -8.05
CA PHE A 140 11.26 0.29 -9.18
C PHE A 140 12.71 0.72 -8.99
N ASP A 141 13.14 1.02 -7.77
CA ASP A 141 14.54 1.32 -7.48
C ASP A 141 15.45 0.10 -7.77
N ALA A 142 15.00 -1.10 -7.40
CA ALA A 142 15.71 -2.34 -7.67
C ALA A 142 15.77 -2.65 -9.17
N LEU A 143 14.66 -2.53 -9.89
CA LEU A 143 14.61 -2.73 -11.34
C LEU A 143 15.45 -1.68 -12.07
N ALA A 144 15.39 -0.40 -11.67
CA ALA A 144 16.25 0.64 -12.21
C ALA A 144 17.73 0.31 -12.02
N THR A 145 18.12 -0.11 -10.80
CA THR A 145 19.49 -0.52 -10.49
C THR A 145 19.94 -1.72 -11.34
N ALA A 146 19.06 -2.72 -11.50
CA ALA A 146 19.32 -3.90 -12.32
C ALA A 146 19.58 -3.55 -13.81
N HIS A 147 18.93 -2.48 -14.29
CA HIS A 147 19.12 -1.95 -15.65
C HIS A 147 20.18 -0.84 -15.74
N GLY A 148 20.98 -0.61 -14.69
CA GLY A 148 22.07 0.38 -14.68
C GLY A 148 21.60 1.84 -14.65
N LEU A 149 20.36 2.10 -14.27
CA LEU A 149 19.80 3.44 -14.11
C LEU A 149 20.07 3.95 -12.69
N ALA A 150 20.67 5.13 -12.59
CA ALA A 150 20.92 5.78 -11.31
C ALA A 150 19.61 6.37 -10.75
N ARG A 151 19.12 5.81 -9.63
CA ARG A 151 17.93 6.26 -8.93
C ARG A 151 18.17 6.21 -7.41
N PRO A 152 17.77 7.23 -6.62
CA PRO A 152 17.86 7.14 -5.16
C PRO A 152 16.93 6.05 -4.64
N VAL A 153 17.34 5.35 -3.58
CA VAL A 153 16.47 4.38 -2.91
C VAL A 153 15.35 5.13 -2.19
N SER A 154 14.12 4.72 -2.43
CA SER A 154 12.92 5.29 -1.85
C SER A 154 12.89 5.09 -0.33
N GLU A 155 12.53 6.15 0.38
CA GLU A 155 12.37 6.18 1.84
C GLU A 155 10.94 5.79 2.28
N SER A 156 10.06 5.51 1.31
CA SER A 156 8.70 4.99 1.48
C SER A 156 8.38 4.02 0.36
N GLU A 157 7.28 3.27 0.50
CA GLU A 157 6.83 2.30 -0.49
C GLU A 157 5.33 2.50 -0.74
N VAL A 158 4.91 2.69 -1.99
CA VAL A 158 3.50 2.83 -2.36
C VAL A 158 2.80 1.47 -2.41
N LEU A 159 3.55 0.38 -2.64
CA LEU A 159 3.06 -1.01 -2.63
C LEU A 159 3.56 -1.77 -1.40
N VAL A 160 3.37 -1.20 -0.20
CA VAL A 160 3.90 -1.76 1.06
C VAL A 160 3.53 -3.23 1.18
N GLY A 161 4.52 -4.09 1.41
CA GLY A 161 4.33 -5.53 1.62
C GLY A 161 4.10 -6.34 0.35
N ALA A 162 3.67 -5.73 -0.75
CA ALA A 162 3.28 -6.46 -1.96
C ALA A 162 4.44 -7.22 -2.60
N TYR A 163 5.61 -6.59 -2.66
CA TYR A 163 6.82 -7.15 -3.27
C TYR A 163 7.93 -7.42 -2.26
N ASP A 164 7.65 -7.40 -0.96
CA ASP A 164 8.65 -7.68 0.08
C ASP A 164 9.34 -9.04 -0.10
N PRO A 165 8.64 -10.15 -0.43
CA PRO A 165 9.31 -11.42 -0.68
C PRO A 165 10.27 -11.36 -1.88
N TRP A 166 9.88 -10.67 -2.96
CA TRP A 166 10.71 -10.48 -4.14
C TRP A 166 11.95 -9.64 -3.81
N LEU A 167 11.75 -8.51 -3.12
CA LEU A 167 12.80 -7.61 -2.66
C LEU A 167 13.77 -8.30 -1.70
N ALA A 168 13.27 -9.18 -0.84
CA ALA A 168 14.11 -9.96 0.07
C ALA A 168 15.07 -10.89 -0.67
N VAL A 169 14.62 -11.53 -1.76
CA VAL A 169 15.51 -12.32 -2.63
C VAL A 169 16.48 -11.39 -3.36
N ALA A 170 15.97 -10.32 -3.95
CA ALA A 170 16.75 -9.38 -4.75
C ALA A 170 17.92 -8.75 -3.96
N SER A 171 17.70 -8.42 -2.69
CA SER A 171 18.72 -7.81 -1.82
C SER A 171 19.50 -8.81 -0.96
N ALA A 172 19.22 -10.11 -1.05
CA ALA A 172 19.91 -11.10 -0.22
C ALA A 172 21.42 -11.16 -0.53
N PRO A 173 22.27 -11.39 0.50
CA PRO A 173 23.68 -11.74 0.28
C PRO A 173 23.82 -12.96 -0.63
N ALA A 174 24.89 -13.00 -1.45
CA ALA A 174 25.08 -14.04 -2.45
C ALA A 174 25.01 -15.46 -1.88
N GLU A 175 25.51 -15.67 -0.65
CA GLU A 175 25.54 -16.96 0.03
C GLU A 175 24.16 -17.45 0.49
N ARG A 176 23.20 -16.52 0.66
CA ARG A 176 21.84 -16.80 1.16
C ARG A 176 20.77 -16.64 0.10
N ARG A 177 21.13 -16.15 -1.09
CA ARG A 177 20.17 -15.77 -2.12
C ARG A 177 19.37 -16.95 -2.64
N GLN A 178 20.02 -18.10 -2.88
CA GLN A 178 19.33 -19.33 -3.28
C GLN A 178 18.35 -19.82 -2.18
N GLU A 179 18.79 -19.88 -0.92
CA GLU A 179 17.92 -20.27 0.20
C GLU A 179 16.68 -19.35 0.31
N THR A 180 16.88 -18.05 0.10
CA THR A 180 15.81 -17.04 0.15
C THR A 180 14.84 -17.21 -1.03
N PHE A 181 15.36 -17.51 -2.22
CA PHE A 181 14.55 -17.80 -3.40
C PHE A 181 13.72 -19.08 -3.24
N ASP A 182 14.32 -20.15 -2.72
CA ASP A 182 13.61 -21.40 -2.43
C ASP A 182 12.45 -21.17 -1.45
N ALA A 183 12.66 -20.32 -0.43
CA ALA A 183 11.62 -19.93 0.52
C ALA A 183 10.50 -19.11 -0.13
N TYR A 184 10.86 -18.16 -1.00
CA TYR A 184 9.92 -17.39 -1.80
C TYR A 184 9.04 -18.31 -2.67
N VAL A 185 9.63 -19.25 -3.40
CA VAL A 185 8.91 -20.22 -4.25
C VAL A 185 7.96 -21.10 -3.43
N ARG A 186 8.38 -21.57 -2.25
CA ARG A 186 7.51 -22.36 -1.36
C ARG A 186 6.33 -21.54 -0.82
N GLY A 187 6.57 -20.28 -0.44
CA GLY A 187 5.51 -19.38 0.02
C GLY A 187 4.49 -19.12 -1.06
N TRP A 188 4.96 -18.91 -2.29
CA TRP A 188 4.13 -18.73 -3.46
C TRP A 188 3.29 -19.97 -3.79
N ARG A 189 3.90 -21.18 -3.77
CA ARG A 189 3.16 -22.45 -3.95
C ARG A 189 2.02 -22.58 -2.95
N ALA A 190 2.27 -22.32 -1.67
CA ALA A 190 1.26 -22.42 -0.63
C ALA A 190 0.12 -21.41 -0.79
N HIS A 191 0.39 -20.21 -1.31
CA HIS A 191 -0.64 -19.19 -1.55
C HIS A 191 -1.59 -19.60 -2.68
N ASN A 192 -1.07 -20.24 -3.72
CA ASN A 192 -1.84 -20.56 -4.93
C ASN A 192 -2.56 -21.90 -4.86
N GLU A 193 -2.48 -22.70 -3.80
CA GLU A 193 -3.22 -23.98 -3.71
C GLU A 193 -4.77 -23.82 -3.57
N ASN A 194 -5.29 -22.59 -3.49
CA ASN A 194 -6.73 -22.30 -3.46
C ASN A 194 -7.31 -22.03 -4.87
N GLU A 195 -8.64 -22.15 -5.04
CA GLU A 195 -9.39 -22.02 -6.31
C GLU A 195 -8.91 -20.85 -7.20
N ARG A 196 -8.71 -21.13 -8.49
CA ARG A 196 -7.99 -20.26 -9.44
C ARG A 196 -8.92 -19.81 -10.55
N PHE A 197 -9.04 -18.51 -10.75
CA PHE A 197 -9.71 -17.89 -11.89
C PHE A 197 -8.67 -17.35 -12.88
N ILE A 198 -9.04 -17.29 -14.16
CA ILE A 198 -8.27 -16.61 -15.23
C ILE A 198 -8.34 -15.09 -15.06
N ASP A 199 -9.37 -14.62 -14.35
CA ASP A 199 -9.42 -13.26 -13.84
C ASP A 199 -8.24 -13.00 -12.90
N PRO A 200 -7.69 -11.78 -12.86
CA PRO A 200 -6.68 -11.41 -11.88
C PRO A 200 -7.20 -11.72 -10.48
N VAL A 201 -6.75 -12.84 -9.91
CA VAL A 201 -7.13 -13.35 -8.58
C VAL A 201 -6.72 -12.35 -7.49
N SER A 202 -5.82 -11.43 -7.83
CA SER A 202 -5.33 -10.37 -6.99
C SER A 202 -4.74 -9.27 -7.89
N GLU A 203 -5.02 -8.01 -7.54
CA GLU A 203 -4.37 -6.84 -8.15
C GLU A 203 -2.85 -6.79 -7.92
N TYR A 204 -2.30 -7.61 -7.02
CA TYR A 204 -0.88 -7.60 -6.67
C TYR A 204 -0.04 -8.64 -7.44
N PHE A 205 -0.72 -9.57 -8.13
CA PHE A 205 -0.09 -10.62 -8.93
C PHE A 205 -0.52 -10.45 -10.39
N THR A 206 0.41 -10.68 -11.32
CA THR A 206 0.26 -10.30 -12.74
C THR A 206 -0.71 -11.21 -13.54
N GLY A 207 -1.70 -11.78 -12.87
CA GLY A 207 -2.49 -12.91 -13.34
C GLY A 207 -1.92 -14.23 -12.83
N ALA A 208 -2.36 -15.33 -13.44
CA ALA A 208 -1.99 -16.70 -13.07
C ALA A 208 -0.49 -17.05 -13.27
N TRP A 209 0.41 -16.11 -13.58
CA TRP A 209 1.81 -16.39 -13.92
C TRP A 209 2.79 -15.55 -13.09
N ALA A 210 3.86 -16.18 -12.59
CA ALA A 210 4.92 -15.49 -11.83
C ALA A 210 6.07 -15.05 -12.73
N PHE A 211 5.82 -14.08 -13.61
CA PHE A 211 6.86 -13.47 -14.44
C PHE A 211 7.98 -12.83 -13.60
N GLU A 212 7.65 -12.32 -12.41
CA GLU A 212 8.61 -11.70 -11.50
C GLU A 212 9.65 -12.67 -10.94
N ALA A 213 9.29 -13.94 -10.77
CA ALA A 213 10.19 -14.98 -10.26
C ALA A 213 11.29 -15.31 -11.29
N VAL A 214 10.94 -15.30 -12.58
CA VAL A 214 11.86 -15.54 -13.69
C VAL A 214 12.99 -14.49 -13.74
N ILE A 215 12.68 -13.25 -13.37
CA ILE A 215 13.68 -12.17 -13.32
C ILE A 215 14.70 -12.39 -12.20
N LEU A 216 14.28 -12.86 -11.04
CA LEU A 216 15.21 -13.17 -9.94
C LEU A 216 16.22 -14.24 -10.37
N VAL A 217 15.74 -15.27 -11.08
CA VAL A 217 16.56 -16.33 -11.65
C VAL A 217 17.53 -15.77 -12.68
N GLN A 218 17.07 -14.92 -13.59
CA GLN A 218 17.92 -14.29 -14.61
C GLN A 218 18.98 -13.38 -14.02
N LEU A 219 18.58 -12.41 -13.18
CA LEU A 219 19.48 -11.40 -12.63
C LEU A 219 20.63 -12.03 -11.86
N TRP A 220 20.36 -13.11 -11.12
CA TRP A 220 21.34 -13.71 -10.22
C TRP A 220 21.88 -15.06 -10.66
N GLY A 221 21.31 -15.67 -11.70
CA GLY A 221 21.65 -17.02 -12.14
C GLY A 221 21.30 -18.08 -11.10
N LEU A 222 20.13 -17.96 -10.46
CA LEU A 222 19.65 -18.91 -9.44
C LEU A 222 19.25 -20.24 -10.08
N ASP A 223 19.27 -21.31 -9.28
CA ASP A 223 18.66 -22.58 -9.66
C ASP A 223 17.15 -22.47 -9.48
N ASP A 224 16.40 -22.62 -10.57
CA ASP A 224 14.94 -22.53 -10.61
C ASP A 224 14.25 -23.90 -10.53
N GLY A 225 14.98 -24.99 -10.27
CA GLY A 225 14.44 -26.35 -10.27
C GLY A 225 13.20 -26.54 -9.38
N LEU A 226 13.16 -25.93 -8.18
CA LEU A 226 11.98 -25.96 -7.31
C LEU A 226 10.79 -25.17 -7.86
N ALA A 227 11.07 -24.11 -8.62
CA ALA A 227 10.05 -23.24 -9.21
C ALA A 227 9.40 -23.90 -10.43
N ARG A 228 10.16 -24.68 -11.20
CA ARG A 228 9.67 -25.42 -12.39
C ARG A 228 8.55 -26.42 -12.08
N ASP A 229 8.46 -26.89 -10.84
CA ASP A 229 7.37 -27.76 -10.38
C ASP A 229 6.08 -26.98 -10.02
N VAL A 230 6.12 -25.63 -10.02
CA VAL A 230 4.93 -24.80 -9.78
C VAL A 230 4.24 -24.52 -11.13
N PRO A 231 2.94 -24.86 -11.29
CA PRO A 231 2.26 -24.71 -12.58
C PRO A 231 2.25 -23.28 -13.13
N GLU A 232 2.24 -22.29 -12.26
CA GLU A 232 2.22 -20.86 -12.60
C GLU A 232 3.62 -20.31 -12.92
N TYR A 233 4.67 -21.13 -12.88
CA TYR A 233 6.05 -20.68 -13.14
C TYR A 233 6.30 -20.72 -14.64
N PRO A 234 6.64 -19.60 -15.29
CA PRO A 234 6.75 -19.57 -16.73
C PRO A 234 8.09 -20.16 -17.20
N VAL A 235 8.16 -21.50 -17.23
CA VAL A 235 9.37 -22.29 -17.51
C VAL A 235 9.98 -21.95 -18.86
N ASP A 236 9.15 -21.80 -19.89
CA ASP A 236 9.57 -21.46 -21.25
C ASP A 236 10.14 -20.04 -21.36
N LEU A 237 9.61 -19.09 -20.58
CA LEU A 237 10.16 -17.75 -20.45
C LEU A 237 11.51 -17.77 -19.72
N ALA A 238 11.65 -18.59 -18.68
CA ALA A 238 12.93 -18.78 -17.98
C ALA A 238 14.00 -19.37 -18.92
N ASP A 239 13.64 -20.43 -19.67
CA ASP A 239 14.50 -21.08 -20.66
C ASP A 239 14.88 -20.09 -21.77
N PHE A 240 13.91 -19.34 -22.30
CA PHE A 240 14.16 -18.33 -23.34
C PHE A 240 15.16 -17.27 -22.87
N ALA A 241 14.99 -16.76 -21.66
CA ALA A 241 15.87 -15.72 -21.13
C ALA A 241 17.30 -16.22 -20.87
N GLN A 242 17.43 -17.47 -20.43
CA GLN A 242 18.72 -18.13 -20.29
C GLN A 242 19.41 -18.28 -21.64
N ASP A 243 18.67 -18.70 -22.68
CA ASP A 243 19.16 -18.85 -24.05
C ASP A 243 19.52 -17.49 -24.70
N ALA A 244 18.74 -16.45 -24.41
CA ALA A 244 18.99 -15.08 -24.88
C ALA A 244 20.26 -14.46 -24.28
N GLY A 245 20.83 -15.06 -23.23
CA GLY A 245 22.07 -14.60 -22.61
C GLY A 245 21.92 -13.23 -21.95
N VAL A 246 20.74 -12.94 -21.39
CA VAL A 246 20.48 -11.68 -20.67
C VAL A 246 21.56 -11.50 -19.59
N PRO A 247 22.25 -10.33 -19.54
CA PRO A 247 23.34 -10.11 -18.60
C PRO A 247 22.92 -10.32 -17.15
N ARG A 248 23.76 -11.04 -16.40
CA ARG A 248 23.60 -11.23 -14.95
C ARG A 248 24.25 -10.09 -14.19
N LEU A 249 23.69 -9.76 -13.04
CA LEU A 249 24.32 -8.86 -12.08
C LEU A 249 25.56 -9.51 -11.48
N SER A 250 26.56 -8.70 -11.18
CA SER A 250 27.71 -9.18 -10.41
C SER A 250 27.27 -9.57 -9.00
N ALA A 251 27.91 -10.56 -8.40
CA ALA A 251 27.60 -11.00 -7.04
C ALA A 251 27.67 -9.87 -6.00
N ASP A 252 28.49 -8.84 -6.27
CA ASP A 252 28.70 -7.66 -5.43
C ASP A 252 27.63 -6.56 -5.64
N THR A 253 26.76 -6.70 -6.65
CA THR A 253 25.67 -5.76 -6.86
C THR A 253 24.70 -5.86 -5.68
N THR A 254 24.32 -4.71 -5.11
CA THR A 254 23.33 -4.65 -4.03
C THR A 254 22.08 -3.97 -4.57
N LEU A 255 20.99 -4.72 -4.65
CA LEU A 255 19.68 -4.16 -4.93
C LEU A 255 19.02 -3.67 -3.63
N PRO A 256 18.15 -2.64 -3.67
CA PRO A 256 17.31 -2.27 -2.55
C PRO A 256 16.51 -3.47 -2.02
N GLY A 257 16.48 -3.61 -0.69
CA GLY A 257 15.67 -4.62 0.00
C GLY A 257 14.26 -4.12 0.34
N PRO A 258 13.45 -4.94 1.03
CA PRO A 258 12.13 -4.55 1.51
C PRO A 258 12.16 -3.24 2.28
N TRP A 259 11.10 -2.45 2.21
CA TRP A 259 11.02 -1.23 3.00
C TRP A 259 10.81 -1.59 4.47
N ASP A 260 11.89 -1.51 5.24
CA ASP A 260 11.79 -1.52 6.70
C ASP A 260 11.22 -0.16 7.13
N GLU A 261 9.89 -0.10 7.26
CA GLU A 261 9.24 1.08 7.83
C GLU A 261 9.96 1.42 9.14
N PRO A 262 10.57 2.62 9.25
CA PRO A 262 11.32 2.98 10.43
C PRO A 262 10.39 2.83 11.61
N ALA A 263 10.81 2.03 12.61
CA ALA A 263 10.00 1.79 13.78
C ALA A 263 9.54 3.15 14.31
N PRO A 264 8.22 3.40 14.43
CA PRO A 264 7.76 4.69 14.87
C PRO A 264 8.40 4.97 16.23
N PRO A 265 8.81 6.23 16.48
CA PRO A 265 9.51 6.57 17.70
C PRO A 265 8.69 6.09 18.90
N LYS A 266 9.35 5.57 19.95
CA LYS A 266 8.64 5.01 21.12
C LYS A 266 7.62 6.00 21.68
N VAL A 267 7.97 7.28 21.62
CA VAL A 267 7.12 8.43 21.97
C VAL A 267 7.21 9.43 20.83
N ILE A 268 6.05 9.89 20.36
CA ILE A 268 5.87 11.03 19.49
C ILE A 268 5.73 12.24 20.40
N GLU A 269 6.75 13.09 20.42
CA GLU A 269 6.72 14.33 21.20
C GLU A 269 5.97 15.44 20.42
N PRO A 270 5.15 16.26 21.09
CA PRO A 270 4.46 17.36 20.45
C PRO A 270 5.46 18.47 20.08
N GLN A 271 5.22 19.19 19.00
CA GLN A 271 6.05 20.35 18.62
C GLN A 271 5.95 21.47 19.65
N THR A 272 4.75 21.67 20.22
CA THR A 272 4.48 22.59 21.32
C THR A 272 3.77 21.81 22.41
N ALA A 273 4.42 21.65 23.56
CA ALA A 273 3.83 20.95 24.68
C ALA A 273 2.74 21.80 25.33
N ARG A 274 1.60 21.16 25.61
CA ARG A 274 0.53 21.75 26.42
C ARG A 274 0.91 21.75 27.89
N GLU A 275 0.51 22.80 28.60
CA GLU A 275 0.52 22.85 30.06
C GLU A 275 -0.82 22.35 30.63
N PRO A 276 -0.82 21.73 31.82
CA PRO A 276 -2.04 21.35 32.53
C PRO A 276 -3.00 22.53 32.72
N ALA A 277 -4.29 22.26 32.59
CA ALA A 277 -5.33 23.25 32.86
C ALA A 277 -5.40 23.52 34.37
N ALA A 278 -4.96 24.71 34.77
CA ALA A 278 -5.10 25.15 36.16
C ALA A 278 -6.53 25.61 36.46
N GLY A 279 -7.10 25.15 37.58
CA GLY A 279 -8.34 25.68 38.15
C GLY A 279 -9.48 24.65 38.23
N GLU A 280 -10.68 25.14 38.55
CA GLU A 280 -11.86 24.28 38.68
C GLU A 280 -12.37 23.79 37.31
N PRO A 281 -12.98 22.59 37.24
CA PRO A 281 -13.66 22.10 36.04
C PRO A 281 -14.85 22.99 35.67
N THR A 282 -14.68 23.80 34.64
CA THR A 282 -15.67 24.74 34.11
C THR A 282 -15.75 24.58 32.59
N LEU A 283 -16.80 25.11 31.95
CA LEU A 283 -16.90 25.08 30.49
C LEU A 283 -15.70 25.79 29.82
N VAL A 284 -15.18 26.84 30.45
CA VAL A 284 -14.00 27.58 29.97
C VAL A 284 -12.73 26.73 30.04
N THR A 285 -12.51 26.03 31.15
CA THR A 285 -11.34 25.16 31.28
C THR A 285 -11.45 23.90 30.42
N LEU A 286 -12.66 23.36 30.21
CA LEU A 286 -12.90 22.29 29.25
C LEU A 286 -12.69 22.74 27.79
N SER A 287 -13.16 23.93 27.41
CA SER A 287 -12.89 24.50 26.09
C SER A 287 -11.39 24.67 25.84
N ALA A 288 -10.63 25.12 26.84
CA ALA A 288 -9.18 25.23 26.76
C ALA A 288 -8.49 23.86 26.59
N LEU A 289 -9.02 22.80 27.23
CA LEU A 289 -8.54 21.43 27.06
C LEU A 289 -8.83 20.87 25.66
N LEU A 290 -9.94 21.23 25.04
CA LEU A 290 -10.32 20.69 23.73
C LEU A 290 -9.79 21.53 22.55
N ALA A 291 -9.32 22.75 22.78
CA ALA A 291 -8.79 23.60 21.72
C ALA A 291 -7.39 23.13 21.25
N PRO A 292 -7.12 23.05 19.93
CA PRO A 292 -5.78 22.72 19.43
C PRO A 292 -4.70 23.70 19.94
N VAL A 293 -3.50 23.22 20.23
CA VAL A 293 -2.37 24.07 20.63
C VAL A 293 -1.94 24.94 19.46
N GLY A 294 -1.92 26.26 19.67
CA GLY A 294 -1.67 27.24 18.61
C GLY A 294 -2.89 27.55 17.73
N GLY A 295 -4.04 26.91 18.00
CA GLY A 295 -5.32 27.18 17.35
C GLY A 295 -6.13 28.28 18.05
N GLU A 296 -7.25 28.65 17.43
CA GLU A 296 -8.25 29.51 18.06
C GLU A 296 -8.93 28.76 19.22
N ARG A 297 -9.36 29.49 20.25
CA ARG A 297 -10.19 28.90 21.30
C ARG A 297 -11.52 28.47 20.70
N LEU A 298 -12.02 27.32 21.13
CA LEU A 298 -13.36 26.87 20.78
C LEU A 298 -14.37 27.74 21.54
N GLU A 299 -14.90 28.76 20.87
CA GLU A 299 -15.99 29.57 21.41
C GLU A 299 -17.29 28.77 21.36
N ALA A 300 -17.82 28.42 22.53
CA ALA A 300 -19.07 27.67 22.65
C ALA A 300 -19.93 28.25 23.77
N THR A 301 -21.24 28.34 23.53
CA THR A 301 -22.23 28.84 24.48
C THR A 301 -22.66 27.80 25.51
N ASP A 302 -22.52 26.53 25.15
CA ASP A 302 -22.87 25.36 25.94
C ASP A 302 -21.95 24.19 25.57
N VAL A 303 -22.18 23.05 26.23
CA VAL A 303 -21.28 21.90 26.12
C VAL A 303 -21.47 21.11 24.83
N ASP A 304 -22.68 21.08 24.26
CA ASP A 304 -22.97 20.36 23.03
C ASP A 304 -22.28 21.06 21.85
N ALA A 305 -22.41 22.39 21.77
CA ALA A 305 -21.71 23.20 20.78
C ALA A 305 -20.18 23.08 20.90
N LEU A 306 -19.66 22.92 22.13
CA LEU A 306 -18.23 22.70 22.35
C LEU A 306 -17.77 21.34 21.81
N LEU A 307 -18.50 20.27 22.10
CA LEU A 307 -18.16 18.93 21.64
C LEU A 307 -18.26 18.82 20.12
N ASP A 308 -19.29 19.39 19.50
CA ASP A 308 -19.42 19.44 18.04
C ASP A 308 -18.22 20.15 17.41
N ALA A 309 -17.83 21.31 17.95
CA ALA A 309 -16.66 22.04 17.47
C ALA A 309 -15.37 21.23 17.66
N ALA A 310 -15.22 20.53 18.79
CA ALA A 310 -14.05 19.71 19.10
C ALA A 310 -13.94 18.46 18.21
N VAL A 311 -15.07 17.84 17.84
CA VAL A 311 -15.13 16.75 16.86
C VAL A 311 -14.73 17.26 15.48
N VAL A 312 -15.25 18.42 15.06
CA VAL A 312 -14.91 19.03 13.75
C VAL A 312 -13.41 19.33 13.63
N VAL A 313 -12.76 19.78 14.70
CA VAL A 313 -11.31 20.04 14.69
C VAL A 313 -10.46 18.80 15.04
N GLY A 314 -11.10 17.64 15.27
CA GLY A 314 -10.42 16.36 15.48
C GLY A 314 -9.77 16.17 16.87
N THR A 315 -10.11 17.00 17.86
CA THR A 315 -9.58 16.86 19.23
C THR A 315 -10.44 15.98 20.13
N VAL A 316 -11.71 15.76 19.74
CA VAL A 316 -12.56 14.67 20.24
C VAL A 316 -12.67 13.62 19.14
N VAL A 317 -12.32 12.39 19.46
CA VAL A 317 -12.38 11.24 18.56
C VAL A 317 -13.71 10.53 18.77
N THR A 318 -14.45 10.33 17.68
CA THR A 318 -15.66 9.51 17.65
C THR A 318 -15.40 8.24 16.87
N VAL A 319 -15.84 7.11 17.41
CA VAL A 319 -15.74 5.80 16.77
C VAL A 319 -17.03 5.04 16.92
N ASP A 320 -17.45 4.36 15.86
CA ASP A 320 -18.55 3.41 15.90
C ASP A 320 -18.13 2.24 16.79
N ALA A 321 -18.85 2.06 17.90
CA ALA A 321 -18.64 0.98 18.86
C ALA A 321 -18.65 -0.41 18.17
N ARG A 322 -19.42 -0.60 17.11
CA ARG A 322 -19.55 -1.89 16.41
C ARG A 322 -18.45 -2.12 15.38
N ALA A 323 -17.75 -1.07 14.97
CA ALA A 323 -16.75 -1.10 13.89
C ALA A 323 -15.37 -0.58 14.34
N LEU A 324 -15.07 -0.62 15.64
CA LEU A 324 -13.81 -0.15 16.19
C LEU A 324 -12.61 -0.93 15.63
N ASP A 325 -11.87 -0.31 14.71
CA ASP A 325 -10.57 -0.81 14.25
C ASP A 325 -9.45 -0.29 15.16
N PRO A 326 -8.64 -1.18 15.78
CA PRO A 326 -7.57 -0.79 16.70
C PRO A 326 -6.49 0.12 16.09
N ALA A 327 -6.13 -0.11 14.83
CA ALA A 327 -5.06 0.62 14.16
C ALA A 327 -5.53 2.02 13.79
N ASP A 328 -6.72 2.13 13.19
CA ASP A 328 -7.32 3.42 12.83
C ASP A 328 -7.61 4.26 14.06
N THR A 329 -8.16 3.66 15.12
CA THR A 329 -8.43 4.37 16.38
C THR A 329 -7.14 4.86 17.05
N ALA A 330 -6.06 4.06 17.03
CA ALA A 330 -4.75 4.50 17.53
C ALA A 330 -4.20 5.68 16.73
N ALA A 331 -4.35 5.66 15.40
CA ALA A 331 -3.91 6.74 14.53
C ALA A 331 -4.69 8.03 14.79
N LEU A 332 -6.02 7.95 14.95
CA LEU A 332 -6.87 9.08 15.31
C LEU A 332 -6.47 9.67 16.68
N LEU A 333 -6.19 8.83 17.67
CA LEU A 333 -5.71 9.28 18.97
C LEU A 333 -4.34 9.96 18.90
N GLN A 334 -3.42 9.45 18.08
CA GLN A 334 -2.11 10.10 17.86
C GLN A 334 -2.28 11.48 17.21
N LEU A 335 -3.21 11.63 16.25
CA LEU A 335 -3.54 12.90 15.63
C LEU A 335 -4.14 13.89 16.65
N ALA A 336 -5.12 13.43 17.44
CA ALA A 336 -5.71 14.25 18.50
C ALA A 336 -4.66 14.68 19.54
N CYS A 337 -3.77 13.78 19.98
CA CYS A 337 -2.66 14.11 20.86
C CYS A 337 -1.75 15.18 20.24
N ARG A 338 -1.35 15.02 18.96
CA ARG A 338 -0.53 16.01 18.25
C ARG A 338 -1.18 17.38 18.27
N ASP A 339 -2.46 17.46 17.92
CA ASP A 339 -3.19 18.72 17.77
C ASP A 339 -3.44 19.37 19.15
N LEU A 340 -3.59 18.57 20.20
CA LEU A 340 -3.68 19.02 21.59
C LEU A 340 -2.32 19.29 22.25
N GLY A 341 -1.20 19.13 21.54
CA GLY A 341 0.15 19.33 22.09
C GLY A 341 0.51 18.34 23.19
N LEU A 342 0.02 17.10 23.09
CA LEU A 342 0.25 16.00 24.01
C LEU A 342 1.20 14.97 23.41
N PRO A 343 2.04 14.29 24.22
CA PRO A 343 2.83 13.17 23.74
C PRO A 343 1.94 11.97 23.43
N ALA A 344 2.33 11.15 22.45
CA ALA A 344 1.63 9.91 22.13
C ALA A 344 2.63 8.75 21.98
N PRO A 345 2.31 7.51 22.39
CA PRO A 345 3.16 6.37 22.05
C PRO A 345 3.15 6.15 20.53
N GLY A 346 4.29 5.88 19.90
CA GLY A 346 4.35 5.79 18.43
C GLY A 346 3.78 4.51 17.84
N ARG A 347 3.65 3.42 18.61
CA ARG A 347 2.97 2.19 18.16
C ARG A 347 1.65 2.02 18.89
N GLY A 348 0.56 1.92 18.14
CA GLY A 348 -0.76 1.54 18.66
C GLY A 348 -0.77 0.15 19.30
N PRO A 349 -1.78 -0.16 20.12
CA PRO A 349 -1.97 -1.49 20.67
C PRO A 349 -2.23 -2.53 19.56
N SER A 350 -1.40 -3.57 19.50
CA SER A 350 -1.45 -4.58 18.43
C SER A 350 -2.59 -5.60 18.55
N ARG A 351 -3.22 -5.71 19.72
CA ARG A 351 -4.35 -6.62 19.98
C ARG A 351 -5.30 -5.97 20.96
N LEU A 352 -6.54 -5.77 20.51
CA LEU A 352 -7.62 -5.30 21.36
C LEU A 352 -8.81 -6.28 21.32
N PRO A 353 -9.61 -6.33 22.40
CA PRO A 353 -10.92 -6.95 22.35
C PRO A 353 -11.80 -6.27 21.29
N LYS A 354 -12.69 -7.04 20.64
CA LYS A 354 -13.72 -6.48 19.75
C LYS A 354 -14.80 -5.69 20.49
N ASP A 355 -14.92 -5.96 21.79
CA ASP A 355 -15.83 -5.28 22.69
C ASP A 355 -15.23 -3.91 23.08
N PRO A 356 -15.86 -2.80 22.69
CA PRO A 356 -15.34 -1.46 22.95
C PRO A 356 -15.18 -1.15 24.43
N ALA A 357 -16.10 -1.62 25.28
CA ALA A 357 -16.04 -1.44 26.72
C ALA A 357 -14.74 -2.04 27.29
N LYS A 358 -14.23 -3.10 26.66
CA LYS A 358 -12.94 -3.73 27.01
C LYS A 358 -11.75 -3.16 26.25
N ALA A 359 -11.96 -2.55 25.08
CA ALA A 359 -10.91 -1.95 24.26
C ALA A 359 -10.48 -0.57 24.78
N LEU A 360 -11.42 0.27 25.19
CA LEU A 360 -11.16 1.64 25.64
C LEU A 360 -10.18 1.71 26.84
N PRO A 361 -10.31 0.88 27.90
CA PRO A 361 -9.32 0.83 28.97
C PRO A 361 -7.91 0.45 28.50
N LYS A 362 -7.79 -0.30 27.40
CA LYS A 362 -6.49 -0.66 26.81
C LYS A 362 -5.86 0.51 26.05
N PHE A 363 -6.67 1.34 25.39
CA PHE A 363 -6.19 2.59 24.79
C PHE A 363 -5.77 3.60 25.87
N ASP A 364 -6.54 3.74 26.95
CA ASP A 364 -6.15 4.59 28.07
C ASP A 364 -4.84 4.13 28.73
N ALA A 365 -4.71 2.83 29.03
CA ALA A 365 -3.46 2.27 29.56
C ALA A 365 -2.28 2.37 28.57
N TRP A 366 -2.56 2.45 27.27
CA TRP A 366 -1.55 2.66 26.25
C TRP A 366 -1.03 4.10 26.26
N LEU A 367 -1.91 5.10 26.28
CA LEU A 367 -1.56 6.52 26.40
C LEU A 367 -0.92 6.84 27.77
N ALA A 368 -1.33 6.15 28.84
CA ALA A 368 -0.82 6.37 30.19
C ALA A 368 0.70 6.20 30.29
N LYS A 369 1.31 5.41 29.39
CA LYS A 369 2.77 5.21 29.31
C LYS A 369 3.55 6.48 29.01
N VAL A 370 2.90 7.51 28.46
CA VAL A 370 3.50 8.80 28.12
C VAL A 370 2.85 9.95 28.89
N GLY A 371 2.13 9.66 29.98
CA GLY A 371 1.50 10.68 30.83
C GLY A 371 0.20 11.27 30.28
N VAL A 372 -0.43 10.60 29.31
CA VAL A 372 -1.71 10.99 28.72
C VAL A 372 -2.79 9.99 29.10
N ARG A 373 -4.02 10.44 29.32
CA ARG A 373 -5.18 9.62 29.68
C ARG A 373 -6.38 9.96 28.79
N LEU A 374 -7.39 9.10 28.76
CA LEU A 374 -8.63 9.32 28.01
C LEU A 374 -9.78 9.70 28.93
N LEU A 375 -10.54 10.72 28.52
CA LEU A 375 -11.86 11.03 29.08
C LEU A 375 -12.93 10.84 28.01
N SER A 376 -14.12 10.39 28.43
CA SER A 376 -15.28 10.25 27.56
C SER A 376 -16.41 11.17 28.04
N PRO A 377 -16.94 12.07 27.20
CA PRO A 377 -18.18 12.75 27.50
C PRO A 377 -19.33 11.73 27.54
N ALA A 378 -20.17 11.77 28.57
CA ALA A 378 -21.41 10.99 28.62
C ALA A 378 -22.43 11.60 27.66
N MET A 379 -22.43 11.14 26.41
CA MET A 379 -23.36 11.55 25.36
C MET A 379 -24.43 10.48 25.15
N ASP A 380 -25.63 10.91 24.78
CA ASP A 380 -26.71 10.03 24.34
C ASP A 380 -26.55 9.75 22.83
N ALA A 381 -25.51 8.98 22.49
CA ALA A 381 -25.15 8.62 21.12
C ALA A 381 -24.73 7.15 21.04
N ASP A 382 -25.01 6.52 19.88
CA ASP A 382 -24.56 5.16 19.58
C ASP A 382 -23.02 5.09 19.39
N ASP A 383 -22.38 6.24 19.16
CA ASP A 383 -20.94 6.37 18.97
C ASP A 383 -20.21 6.63 20.29
N LEU A 384 -19.02 6.04 20.42
CA LEU A 384 -18.13 6.33 21.52
C LEU A 384 -17.32 7.57 21.20
N ALA A 385 -17.47 8.61 22.03
CA ALA A 385 -16.60 9.78 22.01
C ALA A 385 -15.59 9.73 23.15
N PHE A 386 -14.35 10.12 22.86
CA PHE A 386 -13.30 10.31 23.86
C PHE A 386 -12.24 11.28 23.36
N PHE A 387 -11.49 11.85 24.28
CA PHE A 387 -10.39 12.76 23.97
C PHE A 387 -9.20 12.56 24.92
N PRO A 388 -7.96 12.75 24.44
CA PRO A 388 -6.79 12.64 25.27
C PRO A 388 -6.56 13.91 26.10
N VAL A 389 -6.11 13.73 27.34
CA VAL A 389 -5.75 14.80 28.28
C VAL A 389 -4.46 14.44 29.03
N LEU A 390 -3.77 15.41 29.62
CA LEU A 390 -2.66 15.10 30.52
C LEU A 390 -3.17 14.34 31.74
N ALA A 391 -2.33 13.51 32.35
CA ALA A 391 -2.68 12.78 33.57
C ALA A 391 -3.13 13.73 34.71
N GLU A 392 -2.57 14.93 34.80
CA GLU A 392 -2.96 15.94 35.80
C GLU A 392 -4.37 16.49 35.54
N ASP A 393 -4.72 16.73 34.28
CA ASP A 393 -6.07 17.13 33.87
C ASP A 393 -7.06 16.00 34.09
N TYR A 394 -6.65 14.75 33.85
CA TYR A 394 -7.48 13.58 34.11
C TYR A 394 -7.90 13.47 35.57
N GLU A 395 -6.99 13.72 36.53
CA GLU A 395 -7.34 13.73 37.97
C GLU A 395 -8.30 14.87 38.33
N THR A 396 -8.29 15.96 37.55
CA THR A 396 -9.13 17.14 37.78
C THR A 396 -10.52 16.98 37.16
N PHE A 397 -10.61 16.36 35.98
CA PHE A 397 -11.85 16.29 35.19
C PHE A 397 -12.52 14.92 35.23
N GLY A 398 -11.78 13.84 35.51
CA GLY A 398 -12.30 12.48 35.53
C GLY A 398 -13.37 12.26 36.60
N GLY A 399 -14.56 11.84 36.19
CA GLY A 399 -15.71 11.62 37.07
C GLY A 399 -16.46 12.91 37.45
N HIS A 400 -15.99 14.09 37.04
CA HIS A 400 -16.65 15.36 37.32
C HIS A 400 -17.75 15.68 36.30
N THR A 401 -18.67 16.56 36.69
CA THR A 401 -19.69 17.12 35.80
C THR A 401 -19.37 18.58 35.51
N VAL A 402 -19.20 18.91 34.23
CA VAL A 402 -18.89 20.26 33.75
C VAL A 402 -20.09 20.77 32.95
N ALA A 403 -20.74 21.83 33.42
CA ALA A 403 -21.91 22.41 32.75
C ALA A 403 -23.01 21.38 32.40
N GLY A 404 -23.21 20.37 33.25
CA GLY A 404 -24.20 19.30 33.04
C GLY A 404 -23.68 18.07 32.30
N LEU A 405 -22.50 18.14 31.67
CA LEU A 405 -21.85 17.00 31.02
C LEU A 405 -20.99 16.23 32.02
N ARG A 406 -21.29 14.95 32.21
CA ARG A 406 -20.44 14.04 32.98
C ARG A 406 -19.25 13.59 32.13
N LEU A 407 -18.04 13.81 32.62
CA LEU A 407 -16.81 13.31 32.01
C LEU A 407 -16.43 12.00 32.69
N ARG A 408 -16.45 10.90 31.95
CA ARG A 408 -16.22 9.55 32.44
C ARG A 408 -14.78 9.12 32.22
N THR A 409 -14.25 8.38 33.18
CA THR A 409 -13.02 7.59 32.99
C THR A 409 -13.31 6.39 32.09
N MET A 410 -12.29 5.81 31.44
CA MET A 410 -12.52 4.60 30.64
C MET A 410 -12.98 3.39 31.48
N GLU A 411 -12.66 3.36 32.77
CA GLU A 411 -13.20 2.36 33.71
C GLU A 411 -14.71 2.57 33.92
N GLN A 412 -15.15 3.82 34.11
CA GLN A 412 -16.57 4.15 34.24
C GLN A 412 -17.36 3.87 32.95
N VAL A 413 -16.76 4.15 31.78
CA VAL A 413 -17.38 3.76 30.49
C VAL A 413 -17.50 2.24 30.40
N ALA A 414 -16.46 1.50 30.78
CA ALA A 414 -16.50 0.03 30.74
C ALA A 414 -17.57 -0.56 31.67
N ASP A 415 -17.76 0.04 32.85
CA ASP A 415 -18.79 -0.38 33.82
C ASP A 415 -20.21 -0.01 33.38
N ASP A 416 -20.39 1.15 32.72
CA ASP A 416 -21.70 1.60 32.22
C ASP A 416 -22.19 0.72 31.04
N GLU A 417 -21.26 0.17 30.25
CA GLU A 417 -21.53 -0.62 29.03
C GLU A 417 -21.54 -2.15 29.27
N SER A 418 -21.19 -2.61 30.48
CA SER A 418 -21.16 -4.04 30.85
C SER A 418 -22.50 -4.55 31.38
#